data_AF-A0A1G0IFV3-F1
#
_entry.id   AF-A0A1G0IFV3-F1
#
_cell.length_a   1.000
_cell.length_b   1.000
_cell.length_c   1.000
_cell.angle_alpha   90.00
_cell.angle_beta   90.00
_cell.angle_gamma   90.00
#
_symmetry.space_group_name_H-M   'P 1'
#
loop_
_entity.id
_entity.type
_entity.pdbx_description
1 polymer ?
#
loop_
_entity_poly.entity_id
_entity_poly.type
_entity_poly.pdbx_seq_one_letter_code
_entity_poly.pdbx_strand_id
1 'polypeptide(L)'
;MLLCISLLSLTVHAKDKADQPTRYQAVVENMQKLGDELVAQYQPKEGLSTMEGFTALYFDHYEGSGMELSVAALSPTINIKTEAFFTRLINASSNGIRPDQLQITWAALKSQLTTDLALLNSHASQHFSQVFIKSFTILFREGVEALIIVTALLAYLRRSEHAHKTNIIYYGVGLALLASVVTAVAFITLFKNLGANREAIEGITMLTASAVMFYVSFWLLSKRDALKWQGFIKNKMTQALTSSSMFALGLTAFLAVYREGAETILFYQALLIDSKDQLIGVVAGFGAACLALTVIYGAMQRASVKIPYRLFFTLTALLLYVMSFSFVGGAILDLQEAGWINITPIPHFPQIEWLGLFPAWQNVGAQLLFVVPSVVILGVWYIRQCRQRHTPALAQQET
;
A
#
# COMPACT_ATOMS: atom_id res chain seq x y z
N MET A 1 15.32 7.85 -0.76
CA MET A 1 16.04 8.85 0.07
C MET A 1 15.22 10.11 0.33
N LEU A 2 14.63 10.78 -0.66
CA LEU A 2 13.76 11.96 -0.43
C LEU A 2 12.28 11.63 -0.15
N LEU A 3 11.77 10.49 -0.63
CA LEU A 3 10.53 9.91 -0.10
C LEU A 3 10.70 9.59 1.40
N CYS A 4 11.91 9.20 1.83
CA CYS A 4 12.27 9.07 3.24
C CYS A 4 12.39 10.42 3.96
N ILE A 5 12.73 11.52 3.28
CA ILE A 5 12.81 12.87 3.89
C ILE A 5 11.40 13.49 4.00
N SER A 6 10.54 13.32 3.00
CA SER A 6 9.11 13.68 3.06
C SER A 6 8.38 12.84 4.11
N LEU A 7 8.63 11.52 4.13
CA LEU A 7 8.19 10.63 5.21
C LEU A 7 8.83 11.02 6.55
N LEU A 8 10.07 11.52 6.61
CA LEU A 8 10.69 12.00 7.86
C LEU A 8 9.98 13.24 8.40
N SER A 9 9.69 14.22 7.54
CA SER A 9 8.94 15.43 7.91
C SER A 9 7.52 15.08 8.38
N LEU A 10 6.89 14.08 7.76
CA LEU A 10 5.64 13.49 8.21
C LEU A 10 5.80 12.65 9.49
N THR A 11 6.94 11.99 9.73
CA THR A 11 7.20 11.23 10.96
C THR A 11 7.36 12.12 12.19
N VAL A 12 7.86 13.36 12.02
CA VAL A 12 7.93 14.33 13.13
C VAL A 12 6.52 14.72 13.60
N HIS A 13 5.56 14.88 12.67
CA HIS A 13 4.14 15.09 13.02
C HIS A 13 3.41 13.80 13.42
N ALA A 14 3.83 12.63 12.92
CA ALA A 14 3.24 11.34 13.29
C ALA A 14 3.71 10.84 14.67
N LYS A 15 4.87 11.30 15.16
CA LYS A 15 5.37 10.96 16.50
C LYS A 15 4.40 11.38 17.60
N ASP A 16 3.66 12.48 17.42
CA ASP A 16 2.62 12.93 18.35
C ASP A 16 1.35 12.06 18.34
N LYS A 17 1.06 11.37 17.23
CA LYS A 17 -0.12 10.50 17.09
C LYS A 17 0.18 9.02 17.33
N ALA A 18 1.37 8.54 17.01
CA ALA A 18 1.71 7.13 17.22
C ALA A 18 1.99 6.76 18.68
N ASP A 19 2.10 7.76 19.55
CA ASP A 19 2.27 7.57 20.99
C ASP A 19 0.94 7.45 21.75
N GLN A 20 -0.21 7.47 21.05
CA GLN A 20 -1.54 7.31 21.65
C GLN A 20 -1.68 6.05 22.53
N PRO A 21 -1.30 4.83 22.09
CA PRO A 21 -1.42 3.64 22.92
C PRO A 21 -0.52 3.69 24.17
N THR A 22 0.72 4.19 24.05
CA THR A 22 1.63 4.39 25.18
C THR A 22 1.11 5.46 26.14
N ARG A 23 0.53 6.53 25.59
CA ARG A 23 -0.07 7.65 26.33
C ARG A 23 -1.27 7.20 27.15
N TYR A 24 -2.20 6.45 26.56
CA TYR A 24 -3.37 5.96 27.31
C TYR A 24 -3.00 4.90 28.34
N GLN A 25 -1.95 4.12 28.09
CA GLN A 25 -1.42 3.20 29.09
C GLN A 25 -0.91 3.97 30.31
N ALA A 26 -0.11 5.02 30.11
CA ALA A 26 0.36 5.88 31.21
C ALA A 26 -0.80 6.60 31.94
N VAL A 27 -1.84 7.02 31.21
CA VAL A 27 -3.06 7.62 31.79
C VAL A 27 -3.77 6.62 32.70
N VAL A 28 -4.03 5.39 32.23
CA VAL A 28 -4.70 4.35 33.03
C VAL A 28 -3.86 3.95 34.25
N GLU A 29 -2.55 3.78 34.10
CA GLU A 29 -1.65 3.47 35.22
C GLU A 29 -1.68 4.58 36.29
N ASN A 30 -1.64 5.85 35.87
CA ASN A 30 -1.72 6.98 36.79
C ASN A 30 -3.09 7.07 37.49
N MET A 31 -4.18 6.85 36.74
CA MET A 31 -5.54 6.82 37.31
C MET A 31 -5.70 5.69 38.32
N GLN A 32 -5.16 4.50 38.03
CA GLN A 32 -5.20 3.37 38.94
C GLN A 32 -4.45 3.68 40.24
N LYS A 33 -3.27 4.32 40.13
CA LYS A 33 -2.50 4.74 41.30
C LYS A 33 -3.26 5.76 42.17
N LEU A 34 -3.75 6.85 41.56
CA LEU A 34 -4.48 7.90 42.27
C LEU A 34 -5.78 7.36 42.90
N GLY A 35 -6.52 6.49 42.20
CA GLY A 35 -7.73 5.90 42.75
C GLY A 35 -7.45 4.88 43.87
N ASP A 36 -6.33 4.14 43.82
CA ASP A 36 -5.89 3.30 44.94
C ASP A 36 -5.57 4.13 46.18
N GLU A 37 -4.93 5.30 46.01
CA GLU A 37 -4.67 6.25 47.09
C GLU A 37 -5.98 6.82 47.69
N LEU A 38 -6.95 7.19 46.85
CA LEU A 38 -8.26 7.68 47.29
C LEU A 38 -9.06 6.62 48.07
N VAL A 39 -9.07 5.37 47.61
CA VAL A 39 -9.74 4.27 48.33
C VAL A 39 -9.05 3.96 49.65
N ALA A 40 -7.71 4.02 49.70
CA ALA A 40 -6.95 3.75 50.92
C ALA A 40 -7.19 4.80 52.02
N GLN A 41 -7.45 6.05 51.63
CA GLN A 41 -7.70 7.17 52.54
C GLN A 41 -9.19 7.38 52.86
N TYR A 42 -10.08 6.59 52.24
CA TYR A 42 -11.52 6.79 52.36
C TYR A 42 -12.03 6.57 53.79
N GLN A 43 -12.78 7.56 54.28
CA GLN A 43 -13.55 7.44 55.51
C GLN A 43 -15.03 7.77 55.22
N PRO A 44 -15.99 6.95 55.67
CA PRO A 44 -17.42 7.18 55.40
C PRO A 44 -17.94 8.56 55.83
N LYS A 45 -17.32 9.17 56.86
CA LYS A 45 -17.68 10.50 57.39
C LYS A 45 -17.10 11.66 56.57
N GLU A 46 -16.08 11.40 55.76
CA GLU A 46 -15.37 12.40 54.95
C GLU A 46 -15.53 12.12 53.44
N GLY A 47 -16.58 11.39 53.04
CA GLY A 47 -16.75 10.89 51.67
C GLY A 47 -16.83 11.96 50.57
N LEU A 48 -17.07 13.23 50.92
CA LEU A 48 -17.06 14.37 50.00
C LEU A 48 -15.67 14.62 49.39
N SER A 49 -14.58 14.49 50.17
CA SER A 49 -13.22 14.67 49.65
C SER A 49 -12.84 13.58 48.65
N THR A 50 -13.29 12.34 48.92
CA THR A 50 -13.08 11.21 48.03
C THR A 50 -13.93 11.32 46.76
N MET A 51 -15.15 11.86 46.87
CA MET A 51 -16.01 12.18 45.73
C MET A 51 -15.33 13.20 44.80
N GLU A 52 -14.75 14.27 45.35
CA GLU A 52 -13.99 15.25 44.59
C GLU A 52 -12.80 14.61 43.87
N GLY A 53 -12.05 13.74 44.56
CA GLY A 53 -10.94 13.00 43.96
C GLY A 53 -11.35 12.09 42.79
N PHE A 54 -12.48 11.37 42.91
CA PHE A 54 -13.00 10.55 41.80
C PHE A 54 -13.57 11.40 40.65
N THR A 55 -14.11 12.57 40.96
CA THR A 55 -14.58 13.54 39.97
C THR A 55 -13.41 14.09 39.17
N ALA A 56 -12.31 14.45 39.83
CA ALA A 56 -11.06 14.86 39.19
C ALA A 56 -10.46 13.72 38.33
N LEU A 57 -10.50 12.47 38.81
CA LEU A 57 -10.08 11.31 38.01
C LEU A 57 -10.83 11.19 36.68
N TYR A 58 -12.13 11.49 36.68
CA TYR A 58 -12.92 11.49 35.44
C TYR A 58 -12.55 12.67 34.54
N PHE A 59 -12.69 13.90 35.03
CA PHE A 59 -12.55 15.09 34.18
C PHE A 59 -11.10 15.40 33.80
N ASP A 60 -10.16 15.32 34.75
CA ASP A 60 -8.78 15.74 34.51
C ASP A 60 -7.96 14.65 33.80
N HIS A 61 -8.28 13.38 34.05
CA HIS A 61 -7.50 12.26 33.53
C HIS A 61 -8.22 11.48 32.42
N TYR A 62 -9.46 11.02 32.63
CA TYR A 62 -10.15 10.21 31.61
C TYR A 62 -10.60 11.07 30.41
N GLU A 63 -11.37 12.13 30.67
CA GLU A 63 -11.85 13.06 29.65
C GLU A 63 -10.72 13.99 29.18
N GLY A 64 -9.99 14.61 30.12
CA GLY A 64 -8.92 15.55 29.83
C GLY A 64 -7.75 14.98 29.01
N SER A 65 -7.52 13.66 29.07
CA SER A 65 -6.50 13.01 28.22
C SER A 65 -6.96 12.77 26.77
N GLY A 66 -8.26 12.88 26.49
CA GLY A 66 -8.90 12.50 25.22
C GLY A 66 -9.23 11.00 25.11
N MET A 67 -9.03 10.23 26.18
CA MET A 67 -9.30 8.79 26.20
C MET A 67 -10.79 8.49 26.03
N GLU A 68 -11.64 9.25 26.72
CA GLU A 68 -13.11 9.16 26.64
C GLU A 68 -13.60 9.27 25.18
N LEU A 69 -13.21 10.33 24.48
CA LEU A 69 -13.52 10.52 23.06
C LEU A 69 -12.99 9.39 22.17
N SER A 70 -11.78 8.90 22.45
CA SER A 70 -11.14 7.82 21.67
C SER A 70 -11.84 6.47 21.86
N VAL A 71 -12.26 6.17 23.09
CA VAL A 71 -13.04 4.97 23.41
C VAL A 71 -14.44 5.09 22.81
N ALA A 72 -15.09 6.25 22.94
CA ALA A 72 -16.41 6.52 22.36
C ALA A 72 -16.42 6.38 20.83
N ALA A 73 -15.36 6.83 20.16
CA ALA A 73 -15.22 6.70 18.70
C ALA A 73 -15.13 5.24 18.24
N LEU A 74 -14.51 4.36 19.03
CA LEU A 74 -14.39 2.93 18.70
C LEU A 74 -15.57 2.10 19.19
N SER A 75 -16.10 2.39 20.38
CA SER A 75 -17.22 1.68 20.97
C SER A 75 -18.00 2.56 21.96
N PRO A 76 -19.12 3.17 21.51
CA PRO A 76 -20.00 3.95 22.38
C PRO A 76 -20.52 3.15 23.58
N THR A 77 -20.77 1.85 23.39
CA THR A 77 -21.27 0.97 24.47
C THR A 77 -20.26 0.75 25.58
N ILE A 78 -18.97 0.69 25.24
CA ILE A 78 -17.89 0.56 26.23
C ILE A 78 -17.75 1.88 26.99
N ASN A 79 -17.75 3.03 26.31
CA ASN A 79 -17.67 4.35 26.96
C ASN A 79 -18.78 4.58 27.98
N ILE A 80 -20.04 4.31 27.59
CA ILE A 80 -21.21 4.45 28.48
C ILE A 80 -21.06 3.59 29.74
N LYS A 81 -20.48 2.39 29.64
CA LYS A 81 -20.22 1.54 30.82
C LYS A 81 -19.19 2.18 31.74
N THR A 82 -18.12 2.73 31.19
CA THR A 82 -17.08 3.44 31.94
C THR A 82 -17.66 4.65 32.67
N GLU A 83 -18.42 5.50 31.98
CA GLU A 83 -19.15 6.64 32.57
C GLU A 83 -20.08 6.20 33.71
N ALA A 84 -20.80 5.09 33.53
CA ALA A 84 -21.69 4.55 34.55
C ALA A 84 -20.93 4.06 35.80
N PHE A 85 -19.73 3.49 35.64
CA PHE A 85 -18.88 3.12 36.77
C PHE A 85 -18.34 4.33 37.51
N PHE A 86 -17.88 5.38 36.81
CA PHE A 86 -17.48 6.64 37.43
C PHE A 86 -18.63 7.28 38.22
N THR A 87 -19.80 7.40 37.59
CA THR A 87 -21.00 7.96 38.23
C THR A 87 -21.38 7.16 39.49
N ARG A 88 -21.34 5.83 39.42
CA ARG A 88 -21.62 4.97 40.57
C ARG A 88 -20.61 5.17 41.68
N LEU A 89 -19.32 5.26 41.35
CA LEU A 89 -18.24 5.43 42.31
C LEU A 89 -18.31 6.80 43.02
N ILE A 90 -18.51 7.87 42.25
CA ILE A 90 -18.69 9.25 42.74
C ILE A 90 -19.89 9.30 43.70
N ASN A 91 -21.06 8.83 43.27
CA ASN A 91 -22.27 8.82 44.11
C ASN A 91 -22.14 7.92 45.34
N ALA A 92 -21.44 6.78 45.23
CA ALA A 92 -21.23 5.89 46.35
C ALA A 92 -20.33 6.53 47.41
N SER A 93 -19.26 7.20 46.99
CA SER A 93 -18.31 7.85 47.90
C SER A 93 -18.96 8.95 48.74
N SER A 94 -19.82 9.78 48.15
CA SER A 94 -20.54 10.87 48.86
C SER A 94 -21.61 10.36 49.83
N ASN A 95 -22.21 9.21 49.55
CA ASN A 95 -23.24 8.59 50.39
C ASN A 95 -22.68 7.83 51.61
N GLY A 96 -21.37 7.84 51.84
CA GLY A 96 -20.77 7.23 53.03
C GLY A 96 -20.89 5.70 53.06
N ILE A 97 -20.77 5.03 51.89
CA ILE A 97 -20.84 3.56 51.82
C ILE A 97 -19.73 2.90 52.63
N ARG A 98 -19.85 1.59 52.88
CA ARG A 98 -18.80 0.87 53.60
C ARG A 98 -17.51 0.80 52.76
N PRO A 99 -16.31 0.88 53.37
CA PRO A 99 -15.04 0.83 52.64
C PRO A 99 -14.85 -0.42 51.76
N ASP A 100 -15.36 -1.58 52.18
CA ASP A 100 -15.33 -2.82 51.39
C ASP A 100 -16.12 -2.68 50.08
N GLN A 101 -17.28 -2.02 50.12
CA GLN A 101 -18.10 -1.78 48.94
C GLN A 101 -17.48 -0.76 48.00
N LEU A 102 -16.77 0.25 48.54
CA LEU A 102 -16.06 1.23 47.72
C LEU A 102 -14.91 0.56 46.98
N GLN A 103 -14.17 -0.31 47.68
CA GLN A 103 -13.08 -1.09 47.09
C GLN A 103 -13.56 -2.02 45.97
N ILE A 104 -14.73 -2.66 46.12
CA ILE A 104 -15.35 -3.48 45.07
C ILE A 104 -15.73 -2.62 43.85
N THR A 105 -16.34 -1.46 44.08
CA THR A 105 -16.78 -0.55 43.00
C THR A 105 -15.57 0.01 42.24
N TRP A 106 -14.51 0.37 42.96
CA TRP A 106 -13.25 0.79 42.38
C TRP A 106 -12.56 -0.34 41.59
N ALA A 107 -12.53 -1.56 42.12
CA ALA A 107 -11.97 -2.71 41.41
C ALA A 107 -12.70 -2.98 40.08
N ALA A 108 -14.03 -2.81 40.05
CA ALA A 108 -14.82 -2.92 38.83
C ALA A 108 -14.45 -1.81 37.81
N LEU A 109 -14.28 -0.56 38.27
CA LEU A 109 -13.82 0.53 37.40
C LEU A 109 -12.39 0.27 36.87
N LYS A 110 -11.46 -0.20 37.71
CA LYS A 110 -10.11 -0.57 37.27
C LYS A 110 -10.15 -1.61 36.15
N SER A 111 -10.97 -2.66 36.31
CA SER A 111 -11.16 -3.68 35.27
C SER A 111 -11.77 -3.09 33.99
N GLN A 112 -12.66 -2.11 34.11
CA GLN A 112 -13.23 -1.44 32.96
C GLN A 112 -12.19 -0.56 32.24
N LEU A 113 -11.38 0.21 32.97
CA LEU A 113 -10.29 1.01 32.39
C LEU A 113 -9.26 0.13 31.64
N THR A 114 -8.98 -1.08 32.14
CA THR A 114 -8.14 -2.04 31.40
C THR A 114 -8.80 -2.57 30.14
N THR A 115 -10.13 -2.68 30.12
CA THR A 115 -10.91 -3.08 28.93
C THR A 115 -10.87 -1.98 27.87
N ASP A 116 -11.03 -0.73 28.29
CA ASP A 116 -10.94 0.44 27.42
C ASP A 116 -9.55 0.56 26.79
N LEU A 117 -8.49 0.36 27.58
CA LEU A 117 -7.12 0.32 27.10
C LEU A 117 -6.89 -0.84 26.11
N ALA A 118 -7.42 -2.03 26.39
CA ALA A 118 -7.31 -3.19 25.50
C ALA A 118 -8.01 -2.95 24.15
N LEU A 119 -9.18 -2.30 24.14
CA LEU A 119 -9.88 -1.89 22.93
C LEU A 119 -8.99 -0.99 22.06
N LEU A 120 -8.46 0.09 22.65
CA LEU A 120 -7.60 1.06 21.96
C LEU A 120 -6.34 0.40 21.38
N ASN A 121 -5.68 -0.45 22.17
CA ASN A 121 -4.47 -1.16 21.75
C ASN A 121 -4.73 -2.19 20.64
N SER A 122 -5.85 -2.92 20.73
CA SER A 122 -6.22 -3.91 19.72
C SER A 122 -6.52 -3.26 18.37
N HIS A 123 -7.21 -2.11 18.36
CA HIS A 123 -7.52 -1.39 17.13
C HIS A 123 -6.25 -0.79 16.50
N ALA A 124 -5.39 -0.15 17.31
CA ALA A 124 -4.14 0.43 16.84
C ALA A 124 -3.18 -0.60 16.23
N SER A 125 -3.07 -1.79 16.82
CA SER A 125 -2.19 -2.87 16.33
C SER A 125 -2.72 -3.56 15.08
N GLN A 126 -4.03 -3.80 15.01
CA GLN A 126 -4.69 -4.32 13.80
C GLN A 126 -4.46 -3.36 12.62
N HIS A 127 -4.74 -2.07 12.82
CA HIS A 127 -4.58 -1.06 11.79
C HIS A 127 -3.11 -0.89 11.39
N PHE A 128 -2.17 -0.92 12.35
CA PHE A 128 -0.72 -0.95 12.06
C PHE A 128 -0.35 -2.10 11.13
N SER A 129 -0.75 -3.32 11.47
CA SER A 129 -0.35 -4.53 10.73
C SER A 129 -0.87 -4.52 9.30
N GLN A 130 -2.11 -4.05 9.09
CA GLN A 130 -2.71 -3.93 7.76
C GLN A 130 -1.95 -2.93 6.90
N VAL A 131 -1.69 -1.73 7.42
CA VAL A 131 -0.97 -0.67 6.71
C VAL A 131 0.48 -1.08 6.44
N PHE A 132 1.12 -1.75 7.39
CA PHE A 132 2.47 -2.31 7.23
C PHE A 132 2.51 -3.33 6.08
N ILE A 133 1.60 -4.31 6.07
CA ILE A 133 1.56 -5.35 5.03
C ILE A 133 1.25 -4.74 3.66
N LYS A 134 0.30 -3.80 3.59
CA LYS A 134 -0.01 -3.06 2.35
C LYS A 134 1.24 -2.36 1.83
N SER A 135 1.89 -1.55 2.67
CA SER A 135 3.10 -0.80 2.31
C SER A 135 4.25 -1.70 1.86
N PHE A 136 4.54 -2.75 2.65
CA PHE A 136 5.57 -3.73 2.33
C PHE A 136 5.30 -4.40 0.97
N THR A 137 4.07 -4.88 0.75
CA THR A 137 3.72 -5.65 -0.45
C THR A 137 3.79 -4.80 -1.71
N ILE A 138 3.41 -3.52 -1.63
CA ILE A 138 3.53 -2.57 -2.75
C ILE A 138 5.00 -2.44 -3.16
N LEU A 139 5.88 -1.97 -2.27
CA LEU A 139 7.28 -1.74 -2.64
C LEU A 139 8.01 -3.04 -2.99
N PHE A 140 7.69 -4.13 -2.29
CA PHE A 140 8.29 -5.43 -2.56
C PHE A 140 7.97 -5.93 -3.98
N ARG A 141 6.72 -5.78 -4.43
CA ARG A 141 6.31 -6.17 -5.79
C ARG A 141 7.06 -5.38 -6.84
N GLU A 142 6.91 -4.07 -6.83
CA GLU A 142 7.49 -3.20 -7.86
C GLU A 142 9.02 -3.25 -7.82
N GLY A 143 9.59 -3.34 -6.61
CA GLY A 143 11.03 -3.49 -6.41
C GLY A 143 11.58 -4.79 -6.98
N VAL A 144 10.87 -5.92 -6.83
CA VAL A 144 11.30 -7.20 -7.41
C VAL A 144 11.26 -7.14 -8.94
N GLU A 145 10.23 -6.53 -9.53
CA GLU A 145 10.15 -6.35 -10.99
C GLU A 145 11.30 -5.51 -11.54
N ALA A 146 11.57 -4.37 -10.90
CA ALA A 146 12.72 -3.52 -11.22
C ALA A 146 14.05 -4.30 -11.09
N LEU A 147 14.23 -5.04 -10.00
CA LEU A 147 15.44 -5.83 -9.76
C LEU A 147 15.64 -6.90 -10.83
N ILE A 148 14.58 -7.57 -11.29
CA ILE A 148 14.70 -8.60 -12.33
C ILE A 148 15.18 -7.98 -13.65
N ILE A 149 14.64 -6.83 -14.05
CA ILE A 149 15.07 -6.15 -15.29
C ILE A 149 16.53 -5.69 -15.15
N VAL A 150 16.87 -5.03 -14.05
CA VAL A 150 18.23 -4.51 -13.80
C VAL A 150 19.24 -5.65 -13.77
N THR A 151 18.94 -6.76 -13.06
CA THR A 151 19.83 -7.93 -12.99
C THR A 151 19.94 -8.64 -14.34
N ALA A 152 18.87 -8.71 -15.14
CA ALA A 152 18.92 -9.27 -16.49
C ALA A 152 19.84 -8.43 -17.41
N LEU A 153 19.75 -7.10 -17.35
CA LEU A 153 20.63 -6.19 -18.09
C LEU A 153 22.08 -6.30 -17.62
N LEU A 154 22.32 -6.38 -16.30
CA LEU A 154 23.66 -6.59 -15.74
C LEU A 154 24.25 -7.93 -16.16
N ALA A 155 23.46 -9.02 -16.11
CA ALA A 155 23.87 -10.35 -16.53
C ALA A 155 24.17 -10.41 -18.04
N TYR A 156 23.39 -9.71 -18.86
CA TYR A 156 23.66 -9.55 -20.29
C TYR A 156 24.99 -8.83 -20.53
N LEU A 157 25.23 -7.71 -19.83
CA LEU A 157 26.47 -6.95 -20.00
C LEU A 157 27.70 -7.75 -19.58
N ARG A 158 27.62 -8.49 -18.46
CA ARG A 158 28.69 -9.35 -17.96
C ARG A 158 29.04 -10.51 -18.89
N ARG A 159 28.08 -10.97 -19.71
CA ARG A 159 28.30 -12.02 -20.73
C ARG A 159 28.80 -11.49 -22.07
N SER A 160 28.83 -10.17 -22.25
CA SER A 160 29.37 -9.53 -23.46
C SER A 160 30.81 -9.05 -23.23
N GLU A 161 31.52 -8.69 -24.30
CA GLU A 161 32.89 -8.14 -24.23
C GLU A 161 32.98 -6.80 -23.46
N HIS A 162 31.86 -6.23 -23.03
CA HIS A 162 31.77 -4.94 -22.35
C HIS A 162 31.44 -5.04 -20.85
N ALA A 163 31.82 -6.14 -20.19
CA ALA A 163 31.60 -6.36 -18.76
C ALA A 163 32.07 -5.20 -17.84
N HIS A 164 33.09 -4.43 -18.25
CA HIS A 164 33.58 -3.25 -17.52
C HIS A 164 32.60 -2.05 -17.51
N LYS A 165 31.54 -2.05 -18.32
CA LYS A 165 30.63 -0.90 -18.48
C LYS A 165 29.31 -1.04 -17.72
N THR A 166 29.22 -1.92 -16.71
CA THR A 166 28.02 -2.09 -15.88
C THR A 166 27.55 -0.81 -15.20
N ASN A 167 28.47 0.16 -15.04
CA ASN A 167 28.19 1.48 -14.47
C ASN A 167 27.09 2.23 -15.23
N ILE A 168 26.94 2.03 -16.55
CA ILE A 168 25.88 2.71 -17.32
C ILE A 168 24.47 2.31 -16.88
N ILE A 169 24.30 1.06 -16.45
CA ILE A 169 23.03 0.56 -15.92
C ILE A 169 22.78 1.20 -14.56
N TYR A 170 23.79 1.25 -13.68
CA TYR A 170 23.67 1.93 -12.38
C TYR A 170 23.36 3.42 -12.51
N TYR A 171 23.95 4.13 -13.48
CA TYR A 171 23.59 5.52 -13.77
C TYR A 171 22.14 5.64 -14.25
N GLY A 172 21.67 4.75 -15.12
CA GLY A 172 20.28 4.70 -15.56
C GLY A 172 19.31 4.48 -14.40
N VAL A 173 19.62 3.54 -13.51
CA VAL A 173 18.84 3.27 -12.28
C VAL A 173 18.84 4.50 -11.36
N GLY A 174 20.01 5.11 -11.11
CA GLY A 174 20.13 6.29 -10.26
C GLY A 174 19.34 7.49 -10.79
N LEU A 175 19.43 7.74 -12.11
CA LEU A 175 18.64 8.77 -12.77
C LEU A 175 17.14 8.47 -12.73
N ALA A 176 16.73 7.22 -12.88
CA ALA A 176 15.33 6.82 -12.79
C ALA A 176 14.76 7.06 -11.40
N LEU A 177 15.49 6.66 -10.36
CA LEU A 177 15.08 6.92 -8.97
C LEU A 177 14.96 8.42 -8.70
N LEU A 178 15.89 9.24 -9.21
CA LEU A 178 15.81 10.69 -9.10
C LEU A 178 14.59 11.24 -9.86
N ALA A 179 14.38 10.81 -11.09
CA ALA A 179 13.24 11.22 -11.91
C ALA A 179 11.91 10.84 -11.25
N SER A 180 11.78 9.63 -10.71
CA SER A 180 10.59 9.21 -9.96
C SER A 180 10.32 10.14 -8.77
N VAL A 181 11.36 10.53 -8.01
CA VAL A 181 11.21 11.49 -6.91
C VAL A 181 10.73 12.86 -7.42
N VAL A 182 11.32 13.37 -8.49
CA VAL A 182 10.90 14.65 -9.10
C VAL A 182 9.44 14.57 -9.54
N THR A 183 9.05 13.47 -10.18
CA THR A 183 7.68 13.21 -10.59
C THR A 183 6.73 13.18 -9.39
N ALA A 184 7.06 12.49 -8.29
CA ALA A 184 6.25 12.47 -7.08
C ALA A 184 6.00 13.88 -6.51
N VAL A 185 7.06 14.70 -6.42
CA VAL A 185 6.95 16.08 -5.92
C VAL A 185 6.13 16.94 -6.88
N ALA A 186 6.31 16.77 -8.19
CA ALA A 186 5.51 17.45 -9.19
C ALA A 186 4.02 17.09 -9.08
N PHE A 187 3.68 15.80 -8.88
CA PHE A 187 2.31 15.36 -8.64
C PHE A 187 1.71 16.04 -7.40
N ILE A 188 2.41 16.02 -6.27
CA ILE A 188 1.89 16.63 -5.02
C ILE A 188 1.66 18.14 -5.19
N THR A 189 2.54 18.83 -5.90
CA THR A 189 2.47 20.30 -6.06
C THR A 189 1.45 20.74 -7.12
N LEU A 190 1.39 20.05 -8.26
CA LEU A 190 0.47 20.38 -9.36
C LEU A 190 -0.99 20.06 -9.01
N PHE A 191 -1.24 18.95 -8.33
CA PHE A 191 -2.61 18.50 -8.02
C PHE A 191 -3.21 19.17 -6.78
N LYS A 192 -2.41 19.88 -5.96
CA LYS A 192 -2.91 20.63 -4.80
C LYS A 192 -3.82 21.81 -5.19
N ASN A 193 -3.66 22.34 -6.40
CA ASN A 193 -4.37 23.54 -6.88
C ASN A 193 -5.49 23.22 -7.87
N LEU A 194 -5.69 21.96 -8.22
CA LEU A 194 -6.78 21.51 -9.06
C LEU A 194 -7.97 21.23 -8.12
N GLY A 195 -8.95 22.14 -8.10
CA GLY A 195 -10.22 21.97 -7.38
C GLY A 195 -11.12 20.92 -8.05
N ALA A 196 -12.40 21.22 -8.26
CA ALA A 196 -13.46 20.32 -8.78
C ALA A 196 -13.21 19.60 -10.13
N ASN A 197 -12.07 19.83 -10.79
CA ASN A 197 -11.66 19.09 -11.99
C ASN A 197 -10.61 18.01 -11.70
N ARG A 198 -10.20 17.85 -10.44
CA ARG A 198 -9.15 16.91 -10.04
C ARG A 198 -9.57 15.47 -10.32
N GLU A 199 -10.79 15.12 -9.92
CA GLU A 199 -11.36 13.78 -10.06
C GLU A 199 -11.45 13.39 -11.55
N ALA A 200 -11.86 14.32 -12.42
CA ALA A 200 -11.90 14.09 -13.87
C ALA A 200 -10.51 13.86 -14.47
N ILE A 201 -9.53 14.68 -14.07
CA ILE A 201 -8.14 14.55 -14.57
C ILE A 201 -7.51 13.25 -14.07
N GLU A 202 -7.78 12.85 -12.82
CA GLU A 202 -7.33 11.60 -12.21
C GLU A 202 -7.89 10.40 -12.98
N GLY A 203 -9.21 10.38 -13.21
CA GLY A 203 -9.88 9.36 -14.01
C GLY A 203 -9.37 9.25 -15.45
N ILE A 204 -9.20 10.37 -16.17
CA ILE A 204 -8.66 10.37 -17.55
C ILE A 204 -7.21 9.87 -17.58
N THR A 205 -6.39 10.31 -16.62
CA THR A 205 -4.99 9.90 -16.53
C THR A 205 -4.89 8.42 -16.25
N MET A 206 -5.71 7.91 -15.33
CA MET A 206 -5.73 6.50 -14.97
C MET A 206 -6.28 5.63 -16.11
N LEU A 207 -7.28 6.10 -16.85
CA LEU A 207 -7.77 5.45 -18.07
C LEU A 207 -6.66 5.39 -19.13
N THR A 208 -5.92 6.48 -19.34
CA THR A 208 -4.79 6.54 -20.27
C THR A 208 -3.67 5.58 -19.84
N ALA A 209 -3.34 5.55 -18.55
CA ALA A 209 -2.34 4.65 -17.99
C ALA A 209 -2.74 3.18 -18.19
N SER A 210 -4.02 2.84 -17.96
CA SER A 210 -4.53 1.49 -18.22
C SER A 210 -4.34 1.08 -19.70
N ALA A 211 -4.68 1.96 -20.65
CA ALA A 211 -4.49 1.67 -22.07
C ALA A 211 -3.02 1.40 -22.43
N VAL A 212 -2.09 2.16 -21.83
CA VAL A 212 -0.65 1.96 -22.01
C VAL A 212 -0.19 0.64 -21.38
N MET A 213 -0.58 0.36 -20.13
CA MET A 213 -0.25 -0.90 -19.44
C MET A 213 -0.76 -2.12 -20.20
N PHE A 214 -1.99 -2.05 -20.72
CA PHE A 214 -2.59 -3.06 -21.56
C PHE A 214 -1.75 -3.33 -22.80
N TYR A 215 -1.37 -2.27 -23.51
CA TYR A 215 -0.55 -2.36 -24.71
C TYR A 215 0.80 -3.01 -24.40
N VAL A 216 1.46 -2.61 -23.30
CA VAL A 216 2.76 -3.15 -22.90
C VAL A 216 2.65 -4.62 -22.46
N SER A 217 1.60 -4.99 -21.71
CA SER A 217 1.30 -6.37 -21.36
C SER A 217 1.18 -7.25 -22.61
N PHE A 218 0.36 -6.81 -23.58
CA PHE A 218 0.18 -7.54 -24.83
C PHE A 218 1.48 -7.62 -25.64
N TRP A 219 2.25 -6.52 -25.68
CA TRP A 219 3.53 -6.48 -26.35
C TRP A 219 4.53 -7.49 -25.74
N LEU A 220 4.60 -7.60 -24.41
CA LEU A 220 5.45 -8.58 -23.71
C LEU A 220 5.03 -10.03 -24.03
N LEU A 221 3.73 -10.32 -24.03
CA LEU A 221 3.21 -11.65 -24.42
C LEU A 221 3.56 -12.00 -25.86
N SER A 222 3.46 -11.03 -26.78
CA SER A 222 3.78 -11.22 -28.19
C SER A 222 5.26 -11.52 -28.47
N LYS A 223 6.15 -11.17 -27.53
CA LYS A 223 7.61 -11.37 -27.63
C LYS A 223 8.13 -12.58 -26.85
N ARG A 224 7.25 -13.40 -26.27
CA ARG A 224 7.60 -14.58 -25.44
C ARG A 224 8.37 -15.69 -26.17
N ASP A 225 8.37 -15.70 -27.51
CA ASP A 225 9.11 -16.67 -28.33
C ASP A 225 10.61 -16.33 -28.43
N ALA A 226 11.38 -16.83 -27.46
CA ALA A 226 12.84 -16.72 -27.37
C ALA A 226 13.63 -17.09 -28.65
N LEU A 227 13.07 -17.93 -29.54
CA LEU A 227 13.73 -18.39 -30.76
C LEU A 227 13.79 -17.31 -31.86
N LYS A 228 12.82 -16.39 -31.92
CA LYS A 228 12.85 -15.26 -32.86
C LYS A 228 13.71 -14.11 -32.35
N TRP A 229 13.84 -13.96 -31.04
CA TRP A 229 14.67 -12.94 -30.41
C TRP A 229 16.17 -13.20 -30.64
N GLN A 230 16.64 -14.45 -30.53
CA GLN A 230 18.02 -14.80 -30.87
C GLN A 230 18.37 -14.51 -32.33
N GLY A 231 17.49 -14.81 -33.28
CA GLY A 231 17.69 -14.50 -34.71
C GLY A 231 17.62 -13.01 -35.03
N PHE A 232 16.69 -12.27 -34.40
CA PHE A 232 16.51 -10.83 -34.62
C PHE A 232 17.63 -9.99 -33.98
N ILE A 233 18.10 -10.38 -32.78
CA ILE A 233 19.27 -9.79 -32.13
C ILE A 233 20.53 -10.11 -32.94
N LYS A 234 20.76 -11.36 -33.36
CA LYS A 234 21.95 -11.72 -34.15
C LYS A 234 22.04 -10.95 -35.48
N ASN A 235 20.91 -10.74 -36.16
CA ASN A 235 20.92 -10.01 -37.44
C ASN A 235 20.94 -8.48 -37.30
N LYS A 236 20.30 -7.87 -36.29
CA LYS A 236 20.36 -6.40 -36.08
C LYS A 236 21.61 -5.94 -35.34
N MET A 237 22.27 -6.82 -34.58
CA MET A 237 23.40 -6.46 -33.72
C MET A 237 24.75 -6.58 -34.43
N THR A 238 24.86 -7.44 -35.47
CA THR A 238 26.03 -7.45 -36.37
C THR A 238 26.13 -6.15 -37.20
N GLN A 239 25.04 -5.38 -37.29
CA GLN A 239 24.97 -4.10 -38.02
C GLN A 239 25.02 -2.84 -37.14
N ALA A 240 24.93 -2.94 -35.81
CA ALA A 240 24.77 -1.79 -34.90
C ALA A 240 25.90 -1.64 -33.86
N LEU A 241 27.08 -2.22 -34.13
CA LEU A 241 28.28 -2.04 -33.32
C LEU A 241 28.95 -0.69 -33.65
N THR A 242 28.39 0.39 -33.11
CA THR A 242 29.07 1.69 -32.99
C THR A 242 28.34 2.49 -31.91
N SER A 243 28.97 2.72 -30.74
CA SER A 243 28.60 3.62 -29.59
C SER A 243 27.14 3.72 -29.07
N SER A 244 26.12 3.74 -29.93
CA SER A 244 24.68 3.90 -29.68
C SER A 244 24.04 2.78 -28.85
N SER A 245 24.56 1.55 -28.90
CA SER A 245 23.99 0.41 -28.15
C SER A 245 24.15 0.50 -26.63
N MET A 246 25.11 1.28 -26.12
CA MET A 246 25.36 1.39 -24.67
C MET A 246 24.39 2.38 -24.01
N PHE A 247 24.13 3.51 -24.67
CA PHE A 247 23.10 4.46 -24.25
C PHE A 247 21.72 3.79 -24.22
N ALA A 248 21.40 2.97 -25.23
CA ALA A 248 20.16 2.21 -25.27
C ALA A 248 19.96 1.29 -24.05
N LEU A 249 21.02 0.66 -23.54
CA LEU A 249 20.94 -0.20 -22.34
C LEU A 249 20.73 0.60 -21.06
N GLY A 250 21.44 1.74 -20.92
CA GLY A 250 21.22 2.67 -19.80
C GLY A 250 19.82 3.27 -19.81
N LEU A 251 19.33 3.69 -20.98
CA LEU A 251 17.97 4.21 -21.18
C LEU A 251 16.92 3.12 -20.91
N THR A 252 17.17 1.88 -21.30
CA THR A 252 16.27 0.75 -21.00
C THR A 252 16.17 0.51 -19.50
N ALA A 253 17.31 0.50 -18.78
CA ALA A 253 17.32 0.42 -17.32
C ALA A 253 16.58 1.61 -16.68
N PHE A 254 16.81 2.81 -17.20
CA PHE A 254 16.12 4.02 -16.74
C PHE A 254 14.60 3.91 -16.91
N LEU A 255 14.11 3.61 -18.12
CA LEU A 255 12.69 3.56 -18.41
C LEU A 255 11.99 2.45 -17.62
N ALA A 256 12.64 1.30 -17.45
CA ALA A 256 12.13 0.21 -16.64
C ALA A 256 11.97 0.61 -15.18
N VAL A 257 13.04 1.11 -14.54
CA VAL A 257 12.97 1.51 -13.12
C VAL A 257 12.07 2.72 -12.91
N TYR A 258 12.04 3.67 -13.84
CA TYR A 258 11.17 4.84 -13.75
C TYR A 258 9.69 4.45 -13.80
N ARG A 259 9.34 3.46 -14.64
CA ARG A 259 7.98 2.90 -14.68
C ARG A 259 7.59 2.29 -13.34
N GLU A 260 8.38 1.34 -12.82
CA GLU A 260 8.09 0.72 -11.52
C GLU A 260 8.04 1.76 -10.38
N GLY A 261 8.91 2.77 -10.46
CA GLY A 261 8.93 3.89 -9.53
C GLY A 261 7.66 4.75 -9.60
N ALA A 262 7.15 5.03 -10.80
CA ALA A 262 5.90 5.78 -10.99
C ALA A 262 4.68 5.02 -10.44
N GLU A 263 4.61 3.71 -10.70
CA GLU A 263 3.57 2.84 -10.15
C GLU A 263 3.62 2.79 -8.62
N THR A 264 4.82 2.61 -8.06
CA THR A 264 5.05 2.66 -6.61
C THR A 264 4.53 3.97 -6.00
N ILE A 265 4.81 5.11 -6.63
CA ILE A 265 4.36 6.43 -6.16
C ILE A 265 2.84 6.52 -6.11
N LEU A 266 2.15 6.07 -7.17
CA LEU A 266 0.68 6.10 -7.23
C LEU A 266 0.04 5.21 -6.15
N PHE A 267 0.54 3.98 -5.98
CA PHE A 267 0.03 3.07 -4.95
C PHE A 267 0.31 3.59 -3.53
N TYR A 268 1.48 4.19 -3.29
CA TYR A 268 1.77 4.82 -2.00
C TYR A 268 0.93 6.07 -1.76
N GLN A 269 0.60 6.84 -2.80
CA GLN A 269 -0.28 7.98 -2.67
C GLN A 269 -1.69 7.54 -2.21
N ALA A 270 -2.25 6.50 -2.83
CA ALA A 270 -3.52 5.93 -2.40
C ALA A 270 -3.47 5.40 -0.95
N LEU A 271 -2.40 4.68 -0.60
CA LEU A 271 -2.20 4.17 0.77
C LEU A 271 -2.11 5.30 1.81
N LEU A 272 -1.42 6.41 1.48
CA LEU A 272 -1.28 7.55 2.38
C LEU A 272 -2.59 8.32 2.58
N ILE A 273 -3.49 8.30 1.61
CA ILE A 273 -4.83 8.89 1.73
C ILE A 273 -5.70 8.07 2.68
N ASP A 274 -5.66 6.74 2.56
CA ASP A 274 -6.42 5.78 3.36
C ASP A 274 -5.87 5.67 4.81
N SER A 275 -4.56 5.83 5.00
CA SER A 275 -3.86 5.51 6.25
C SER A 275 -3.26 6.74 6.97
N LYS A 276 -3.92 7.90 6.91
CA LYS A 276 -3.40 9.18 7.46
C LYS A 276 -2.97 9.09 8.92
N ASP A 277 -3.64 8.27 9.73
CA ASP A 277 -3.36 8.13 11.16
C ASP A 277 -2.28 7.07 11.48
N GLN A 278 -1.80 6.32 10.49
CA GLN A 278 -0.88 5.17 10.68
C GLN A 278 0.40 5.27 9.85
N LEU A 279 0.97 6.47 9.72
CA LEU A 279 2.19 6.72 8.92
C LEU A 279 3.38 5.85 9.34
N ILE A 280 3.47 5.48 10.62
CA ILE A 280 4.54 4.58 11.10
C ILE A 280 4.43 3.20 10.45
N GLY A 281 3.22 2.68 10.24
CA GLY A 281 3.00 1.42 9.51
C GLY A 281 3.54 1.49 8.08
N VAL A 282 3.31 2.61 7.40
CA VAL A 282 3.82 2.88 6.05
C VAL A 282 5.35 2.92 6.03
N VAL A 283 5.97 3.66 6.94
CA VAL A 283 7.44 3.79 7.00
C VAL A 283 8.10 2.46 7.36
N ALA A 284 7.55 1.73 8.33
CA ALA A 284 8.05 0.42 8.73
C ALA A 284 7.95 -0.60 7.59
N GLY A 285 6.81 -0.64 6.87
CA GLY A 285 6.62 -1.52 5.72
C GLY A 285 7.58 -1.19 4.58
N PHE A 286 7.74 0.10 4.24
CA PHE A 286 8.72 0.57 3.26
C PHE A 286 10.15 0.15 3.63
N GLY A 287 10.57 0.38 4.87
CA GLY A 287 11.90 0.01 5.36
C GLY A 287 12.16 -1.50 5.28
N ALA A 288 11.18 -2.30 5.72
CA ALA A 288 11.25 -3.76 5.63
C ALA A 288 11.37 -4.25 4.18
N ALA A 289 10.62 -3.66 3.25
CA ALA A 289 10.71 -3.99 1.83
C ALA A 289 12.07 -3.61 1.22
N CYS A 290 12.63 -2.45 1.55
CA CYS A 290 13.99 -2.08 1.12
C CYS A 290 15.06 -3.08 1.60
N LEU A 291 14.97 -3.53 2.85
CA LEU A 291 15.88 -4.54 3.39
C LEU A 291 15.73 -5.87 2.64
N ALA A 292 14.49 -6.33 2.44
CA ALA A 292 14.21 -7.57 1.71
C ALA A 292 14.74 -7.51 0.26
N LEU A 293 14.50 -6.40 -0.45
CA LEU A 293 15.00 -6.18 -1.82
C LEU A 293 16.52 -6.17 -1.89
N THR A 294 17.19 -5.58 -0.89
CA THR A 294 18.66 -5.58 -0.81
C THR A 294 19.22 -7.00 -0.66
N VAL A 295 18.59 -7.81 0.20
CA VAL A 295 18.95 -9.23 0.39
C VAL A 295 18.72 -10.02 -0.90
N ILE A 296 17.57 -9.84 -1.55
CA ILE A 296 17.23 -10.51 -2.82
C ILE A 296 18.22 -10.13 -3.91
N TYR A 297 18.52 -8.84 -4.07
CA TYR A 297 19.52 -8.38 -5.03
C TYR A 297 20.89 -9.03 -4.77
N GLY A 298 21.34 -9.06 -3.51
CA GLY A 298 22.57 -9.74 -3.12
C GLY A 298 22.57 -11.24 -3.46
N ALA A 299 21.44 -11.93 -3.25
CA ALA A 299 21.27 -13.33 -3.62
C ALA A 299 21.29 -13.53 -5.15
N MET A 300 20.61 -12.69 -5.91
CA MET A 300 20.59 -12.72 -7.39
C MET A 300 21.97 -12.45 -8.00
N GLN A 301 22.80 -11.62 -7.35
CA GLN A 301 24.17 -11.36 -7.81
C GLN A 301 25.10 -12.55 -7.57
N ARG A 302 24.88 -13.33 -6.51
CA ARG A 302 25.70 -14.51 -6.18
C ARG A 302 25.25 -15.77 -6.90
N ALA A 303 23.94 -15.94 -7.07
CA ALA A 303 23.39 -17.11 -7.70
C ALA A 303 23.35 -16.91 -9.23
N SER A 304 23.99 -17.81 -9.98
CA SER A 304 23.93 -17.84 -11.46
C SER A 304 22.57 -18.36 -11.94
N VAL A 305 21.48 -17.79 -11.40
CA VAL A 305 20.11 -18.28 -11.60
C VAL A 305 19.72 -18.04 -13.05
N LYS A 306 19.57 -19.12 -13.80
CA LYS A 306 18.98 -19.11 -15.13
C LYS A 306 17.48 -18.84 -14.97
N ILE A 307 17.09 -17.57 -14.84
CA ILE A 307 15.67 -17.20 -14.80
C ILE A 307 15.04 -17.63 -16.14
N PRO A 308 14.00 -18.47 -16.13
CA PRO A 308 13.32 -18.86 -17.36
C PRO A 308 12.63 -17.64 -17.96
N TYR A 309 13.24 -17.06 -19.01
CA TYR A 309 12.75 -15.84 -19.67
C TYR A 309 11.26 -15.92 -20.05
N ARG A 310 10.77 -17.10 -20.44
CA ARG A 310 9.35 -17.34 -20.74
C ARG A 310 8.43 -17.11 -19.54
N LEU A 311 8.85 -17.53 -18.34
CA LEU A 311 8.06 -17.36 -17.13
C LEU A 311 8.02 -15.88 -16.76
N PHE A 312 9.16 -15.18 -16.84
CA PHE A 312 9.24 -13.74 -16.57
C PHE A 312 8.31 -12.93 -17.47
N PHE A 313 8.44 -13.05 -18.80
CA PHE A 313 7.58 -12.30 -19.73
C PHE A 313 6.09 -12.64 -19.57
N THR A 314 5.75 -13.88 -19.19
CA THR A 314 4.35 -14.26 -18.95
C THR A 314 3.83 -13.67 -17.65
N LEU A 315 4.58 -13.77 -16.56
CA LEU A 315 4.17 -13.29 -15.24
C LEU A 315 4.06 -11.77 -15.26
N THR A 316 5.07 -11.05 -15.76
CA THR A 316 5.04 -9.58 -15.85
C THR A 316 3.90 -9.10 -16.75
N ALA A 317 3.66 -9.78 -17.88
CA ALA A 317 2.53 -9.39 -18.72
C ALA A 317 1.17 -9.68 -18.08
N LEU A 318 1.02 -10.83 -17.40
CA LEU A 318 -0.20 -11.15 -16.67
C LEU A 318 -0.47 -10.14 -15.56
N LEU A 319 0.58 -9.73 -14.84
CA LEU A 319 0.48 -8.75 -13.77
C LEU A 319 0.06 -7.37 -14.32
N LEU A 320 0.72 -6.88 -15.36
CA LEU A 320 0.34 -5.63 -16.03
C LEU A 320 -1.10 -5.66 -16.57
N TYR A 321 -1.57 -6.83 -17.01
CA TYR A 321 -2.95 -7.00 -17.44
C TYR A 321 -3.94 -6.86 -16.28
N VAL A 322 -3.68 -7.52 -15.15
CA VAL A 322 -4.52 -7.41 -13.94
C VAL A 322 -4.52 -5.98 -13.38
N MET A 323 -3.37 -5.31 -13.39
CA MET A 323 -3.29 -3.91 -12.96
C MET A 323 -4.07 -2.98 -13.88
N SER A 324 -3.91 -3.15 -15.19
CA SER A 324 -4.68 -2.38 -16.16
C SER A 324 -6.19 -2.58 -15.98
N PHE A 325 -6.63 -3.80 -15.69
CA PHE A 325 -8.02 -4.10 -15.37
C PHE A 325 -8.51 -3.35 -14.12
N SER A 326 -7.68 -3.33 -13.06
CA SER A 326 -7.99 -2.59 -11.84
C SER A 326 -8.06 -1.08 -12.07
N PHE A 327 -7.14 -0.52 -12.86
CA PHE A 327 -7.10 0.92 -13.18
C PHE A 327 -8.30 1.37 -14.00
N VAL A 328 -8.81 0.55 -14.92
CA VAL A 328 -10.08 0.85 -15.61
C VAL A 328 -11.21 1.00 -14.59
N GLY A 329 -11.28 0.10 -13.61
CA GLY A 329 -12.31 0.14 -12.57
C GLY A 329 -12.27 1.42 -11.72
N GLY A 330 -11.09 1.82 -11.26
CA GLY A 330 -10.91 3.07 -10.54
C GLY A 330 -11.12 4.31 -11.43
N ALA A 331 -10.72 4.26 -12.72
CA ALA A 331 -10.83 5.42 -13.60
C ALA A 331 -12.30 5.79 -13.82
N ILE A 332 -13.17 4.78 -13.92
CA ILE A 332 -14.62 4.99 -14.00
C ILE A 332 -15.17 5.51 -12.68
N LEU A 333 -14.65 5.08 -11.52
CA LEU A 333 -15.05 5.62 -10.23
C LEU A 333 -14.68 7.11 -10.13
N ASP A 334 -13.46 7.50 -10.47
CA ASP A 334 -13.03 8.91 -10.41
C ASP A 334 -13.85 9.78 -11.39
N LEU A 335 -14.20 9.24 -12.57
CA LEU A 335 -15.09 9.90 -13.52
C LEU A 335 -16.55 9.98 -13.02
N GLN A 336 -16.98 9.06 -12.19
CA GLN A 336 -18.27 9.10 -11.50
C GLN A 336 -18.27 10.16 -10.39
N GLU A 337 -17.20 10.23 -9.60
CA GLU A 337 -17.00 11.26 -8.56
C GLU A 337 -16.91 12.66 -9.17
N ALA A 338 -16.31 12.79 -10.36
CA ALA A 338 -16.31 14.02 -11.15
C ALA A 338 -17.68 14.40 -11.74
N GLY A 339 -18.69 13.54 -11.64
CA GLY A 339 -20.02 13.72 -12.22
C GLY A 339 -20.07 13.58 -13.75
N TRP A 340 -19.02 13.05 -14.39
CA TRP A 340 -18.97 12.83 -15.84
C TRP A 340 -19.64 11.53 -16.26
N ILE A 341 -19.66 10.53 -15.36
CA ILE A 341 -20.32 9.24 -15.56
C ILE A 341 -21.41 9.08 -14.50
N ASN A 342 -22.62 8.73 -14.94
CA ASN A 342 -23.71 8.43 -14.01
C ASN A 342 -23.43 7.13 -13.23
N ILE A 343 -23.84 7.11 -11.95
CA ILE A 343 -23.70 5.93 -11.08
C ILE A 343 -25.02 5.17 -11.11
N THR A 344 -25.00 3.93 -11.59
CA THR A 344 -26.15 3.02 -11.47
C THR A 344 -25.74 1.82 -10.62
N PRO A 345 -26.03 1.85 -9.30
CA PRO A 345 -25.53 0.83 -8.38
C PRO A 345 -26.19 -0.53 -8.65
N ILE A 346 -25.42 -1.60 -8.45
CA ILE A 346 -25.88 -2.99 -8.53
C ILE A 346 -26.11 -3.50 -7.11
N PRO A 347 -27.37 -3.83 -6.72
CA PRO A 347 -27.63 -4.39 -5.41
C PRO A 347 -26.87 -5.71 -5.20
N HIS A 348 -26.24 -5.89 -4.03
CA HIS A 348 -25.54 -7.12 -3.61
C HIS A 348 -24.30 -7.51 -4.45
N PHE A 349 -23.66 -6.59 -5.15
CA PHE A 349 -22.39 -6.86 -5.86
C PHE A 349 -21.17 -6.71 -4.94
N PRO A 350 -20.17 -7.61 -4.99
CA PRO A 350 -18.98 -7.50 -4.14
C PRO A 350 -18.11 -6.30 -4.53
N GLN A 351 -17.71 -5.50 -3.54
CA GLN A 351 -16.73 -4.43 -3.70
C GLN A 351 -15.33 -4.98 -3.41
N ILE A 352 -14.45 -4.95 -4.41
CA ILE A 352 -13.06 -5.39 -4.30
C ILE A 352 -12.17 -4.27 -4.82
N GLU A 353 -11.79 -3.35 -3.93
CA GLU A 353 -11.07 -2.11 -4.26
C GLU A 353 -9.73 -2.38 -4.94
N TRP A 354 -8.97 -3.37 -4.47
CA TRP A 354 -7.66 -3.69 -5.06
C TRP A 354 -7.74 -4.26 -6.49
N LEU A 355 -8.91 -4.76 -6.88
CA LEU A 355 -9.17 -5.29 -8.22
C LEU A 355 -9.94 -4.26 -9.08
N GLY A 356 -10.24 -3.08 -8.52
CA GLY A 356 -11.06 -2.04 -9.15
C GLY A 356 -12.52 -2.47 -9.36
N LEU A 357 -13.02 -3.47 -8.64
CA LEU A 357 -14.42 -3.89 -8.77
C LEU A 357 -15.29 -3.04 -7.85
N PHE A 358 -16.06 -2.15 -8.47
CA PHE A 358 -17.03 -1.30 -7.79
C PHE A 358 -18.47 -1.70 -8.16
N PRO A 359 -19.44 -1.59 -7.24
CA PRO A 359 -20.80 -2.08 -7.43
C PRO A 359 -21.66 -1.17 -8.33
N ALA A 360 -21.20 -0.88 -9.54
CA ALA A 360 -21.90 -0.06 -10.54
C ALA A 360 -21.81 -0.67 -11.93
N TRP A 361 -22.92 -0.59 -12.69
CA TRP A 361 -23.01 -1.15 -14.04
C TRP A 361 -21.97 -0.58 -15.00
N GLN A 362 -21.62 0.69 -14.85
CA GLN A 362 -20.64 1.38 -15.68
C GLN A 362 -19.22 0.82 -15.45
N ASN A 363 -18.83 0.54 -14.21
CA ASN A 363 -17.51 -0.01 -13.88
C ASN A 363 -17.38 -1.44 -14.42
N VAL A 364 -18.39 -2.28 -14.14
CA VAL A 364 -18.44 -3.66 -14.64
C VAL A 364 -18.45 -3.68 -16.18
N GLY A 365 -19.23 -2.79 -16.81
CA GLY A 365 -19.30 -2.67 -18.27
C GLY A 365 -17.96 -2.25 -18.89
N ALA A 366 -17.28 -1.26 -18.32
CA ALA A 366 -15.96 -0.81 -18.79
C ALA A 366 -14.91 -1.92 -18.66
N GLN A 367 -14.93 -2.65 -17.55
CA GLN A 367 -14.05 -3.79 -17.31
C GLN A 367 -14.32 -4.96 -18.25
N LEU A 368 -15.59 -5.26 -18.55
CA LEU A 368 -15.95 -6.28 -19.55
C LEU A 368 -15.50 -5.88 -20.96
N LEU A 369 -15.68 -4.62 -21.33
CA LEU A 369 -15.21 -4.08 -22.61
C LEU A 369 -13.68 -4.14 -22.73
N PHE A 370 -12.98 -4.12 -21.61
CA PHE A 370 -11.53 -4.29 -21.55
C PHE A 370 -11.09 -5.76 -21.65
N VAL A 371 -11.80 -6.69 -20.98
CA VAL A 371 -11.46 -8.12 -20.92
C VAL A 371 -11.84 -8.88 -22.20
N VAL A 372 -13.01 -8.61 -22.77
CA VAL A 372 -13.54 -9.38 -23.92
C VAL A 372 -12.59 -9.32 -25.14
N PRO A 373 -12.10 -8.15 -25.58
CA PRO A 373 -11.15 -8.08 -26.70
C PRO A 373 -9.83 -8.79 -26.40
N SER A 374 -9.34 -8.73 -25.16
CA SER A 374 -8.08 -9.38 -24.79
C SER A 374 -8.18 -10.90 -24.84
N VAL A 375 -9.29 -11.48 -24.38
CA VAL A 375 -9.57 -12.92 -24.49
C VAL A 375 -9.69 -13.35 -25.96
N VAL A 376 -10.37 -12.55 -26.79
CA VAL A 376 -10.50 -12.84 -28.24
C VAL A 376 -9.14 -12.80 -28.94
N ILE A 377 -8.32 -11.79 -28.68
CA ILE A 377 -7.00 -11.65 -29.31
C ILE A 377 -6.08 -12.79 -28.87
N LEU A 378 -6.06 -13.15 -27.58
CA LEU A 378 -5.28 -14.29 -27.07
C LEU A 378 -5.77 -15.62 -27.64
N GLY A 379 -7.09 -15.80 -27.77
CA GLY A 379 -7.70 -16.99 -28.38
C GLY A 379 -7.32 -17.14 -29.85
N VAL A 380 -7.41 -16.07 -30.63
CA VAL A 380 -6.99 -16.05 -32.05
C VAL A 380 -5.49 -16.30 -32.18
N TRP A 381 -4.67 -15.72 -31.30
CA TRP A 381 -3.22 -15.96 -31.28
C TRP A 381 -2.89 -17.41 -30.95
N TYR A 382 -3.56 -18.01 -29.97
CA TYR A 382 -3.39 -19.41 -29.60
C TYR A 382 -3.77 -20.37 -30.74
N ILE A 383 -4.92 -20.13 -31.39
CA ILE A 383 -5.37 -20.91 -32.55
C ILE A 383 -4.36 -20.82 -33.70
N ARG A 384 -3.80 -19.63 -33.98
CA ARG A 384 -2.76 -19.45 -35.00
C ARG A 384 -1.47 -20.21 -34.67
N GLN A 385 -1.05 -20.25 -33.40
CA GLN A 385 0.11 -21.05 -32.98
C GLN A 385 -0.14 -22.55 -33.09
N CYS A 386 -1.32 -23.04 -32.74
CA CYS A 386 -1.69 -24.45 -32.93
C CYS A 386 -1.67 -24.82 -34.43
N ARG A 387 -2.20 -23.96 -35.30
CA ARG A 387 -2.22 -24.19 -36.75
C ARG A 387 -0.82 -24.24 -37.37
N GLN A 388 0.13 -23.42 -36.88
CA GLN A 388 1.52 -23.44 -37.35
C GLN A 388 2.31 -24.68 -36.90
N ARG A 389 1.91 -25.36 -35.82
CA ARG A 389 2.53 -26.62 -35.38
C ARG A 389 2.03 -27.84 -36.15
N HIS A 390 0.91 -27.72 -36.86
CA HIS A 390 0.24 -28.82 -37.57
C HIS A 390 0.41 -28.81 -39.10
N THR A 391 1.32 -27.99 -39.65
CA THR A 391 1.71 -28.09 -41.08
C THR A 391 3.04 -28.85 -41.22
N PRO A 392 3.07 -30.20 -41.22
CA PRO A 392 4.25 -30.93 -41.66
C PRO A 392 4.42 -30.77 -43.17
N ALA A 393 5.68 -30.79 -43.60
CA ALA A 393 6.15 -30.56 -44.96
C ALA A 393 5.40 -31.36 -46.04
N LEU A 394 4.66 -30.67 -46.91
CA LEU A 394 4.19 -31.18 -48.21
C LEU A 394 4.91 -30.51 -49.40
N ALA A 395 6.04 -29.85 -49.17
CA ALA A 395 6.77 -29.09 -50.19
C ALA A 395 8.15 -29.67 -50.54
N GLN A 396 8.39 -30.97 -50.27
CA GLN A 396 9.66 -31.64 -50.62
C GLN A 396 9.48 -32.92 -51.46
N GLN A 397 8.33 -33.09 -52.12
CA GLN A 397 8.11 -34.18 -53.08
C GLN A 397 7.67 -33.65 -54.45
N GLU A 398 8.33 -32.62 -54.96
CA GLU A 398 8.37 -32.35 -56.41
C GLU A 398 9.81 -31.91 -56.72
N THR A 399 10.70 -32.90 -56.77
CA THR A 399 12.02 -32.81 -57.41
C THR A 399 11.91 -33.31 -58.84
#